data_AF-A0A6L9K8G2-F1
#
_entry.id   AF-A0A6L9K8G2-F1
#
_cell.length_a   1.000
_cell.length_b   1.000
_cell.length_c   1.000
_cell.angle_alpha   90.00
_cell.angle_beta   90.00
_cell.angle_gamma   90.00
#
_symmetry.space_group_name_H-M   'P 1'
#
loop_
_entity.id
_entity.type
_entity.pdbx_description
1 polymer ?
#
loop_
_entity_poly.entity_id
_entity_poly.type
_entity_poly.pdbx_seq_one_letter_code
_entity_poly.pdbx_strand_id
1 'polypeptide(L)'
;MRHQPGRFYYLVEVEKDSIQSVFYFLKELNNAVFLEPTSDILEKYLPDNKDVFIVKSLVTEAPTLIVKGIDTISLEKLLVDIYCDAVIFAPQQGAEMRTIFEDALTKYVINQNRMLRYANRKGKKKIFTKYLNSISNYRQ
;
A
#
# COMPACT_ATOMS: atom_id res chain seq x y z
N MET A 1 14.06 9.04 15.90
CA MET A 1 13.68 7.70 16.37
C MET A 1 13.02 7.00 15.19
N ARG A 2 13.48 5.80 14.78
CA ARG A 2 12.82 5.05 13.71
C ARG A 2 11.60 4.37 14.30
N HIS A 3 10.41 4.77 13.87
CA HIS A 3 9.18 4.11 14.32
C HIS A 3 9.07 2.77 13.61
N GLN A 4 8.81 1.70 14.35
CA GLN A 4 8.44 0.41 13.78
C GLN A 4 6.94 0.24 13.99
N PRO A 5 6.19 -0.27 12.99
CA PRO A 5 4.79 -0.60 13.18
C PRO A 5 4.65 -1.65 14.28
N GLY A 6 3.81 -1.38 15.28
CA GLY A 6 3.49 -2.34 16.35
C GLY A 6 2.53 -3.44 15.91
N ARG A 7 1.97 -3.35 14.70
CA ARG A 7 1.04 -4.33 14.10
C ARG A 7 1.27 -4.44 12.61
N PHE A 8 0.99 -5.63 12.08
CA PHE A 8 1.02 -5.93 10.65
C PHE A 8 -0.40 -6.12 10.11
N TYR A 9 -0.62 -5.70 8.88
CA TYR A 9 -1.89 -5.90 8.15
C TYR A 9 -1.63 -6.74 6.91
N TYR A 10 -2.56 -7.65 6.62
CA TYR A 10 -2.63 -8.35 5.34
C TYR A 10 -3.52 -7.55 4.39
N LEU A 11 -2.91 -6.92 3.39
CA LEU A 11 -3.66 -6.24 2.34
C LEU A 11 -4.02 -7.27 1.25
N VAL A 12 -5.31 -7.47 1.03
CA VAL A 12 -5.86 -8.38 0.04
C VAL A 12 -6.56 -7.56 -1.02
N GLU A 13 -5.93 -7.42 -2.18
CA GLU A 13 -6.50 -6.70 -3.32
C GLU A 13 -7.07 -7.66 -4.34
N VAL A 14 -8.34 -7.46 -4.68
CA VAL A 14 -9.08 -8.34 -5.59
C VAL A 14 -9.85 -7.53 -6.61
N GLU A 15 -10.31 -8.18 -7.67
CA GLU A 15 -11.17 -7.54 -8.65
C GLU A 15 -12.40 -6.95 -7.98
N LYS A 16 -12.87 -5.80 -8.49
CA LYS A 16 -13.92 -5.00 -7.86
C LYS A 16 -15.19 -5.80 -7.56
N ASP A 17 -15.56 -6.69 -8.48
CA ASP A 17 -16.77 -7.51 -8.37
C ASP A 17 -16.62 -8.69 -7.39
N SER A 18 -15.38 -9.02 -6.99
CA SER A 18 -15.05 -10.11 -6.06
C SER A 18 -14.86 -9.66 -4.61
N ILE A 19 -14.83 -8.35 -4.36
CA ILE A 19 -14.53 -7.77 -3.04
C ILE A 19 -15.43 -8.33 -1.93
N GLN A 20 -16.75 -8.35 -2.15
CA GLN A 20 -17.70 -8.80 -1.14
C GLN A 20 -17.54 -10.29 -0.85
N SER A 21 -17.40 -11.11 -1.89
CA SER A 21 -17.21 -12.55 -1.76
C SER A 21 -15.96 -12.88 -0.94
N VAL A 22 -14.85 -12.21 -1.22
CA VAL A 22 -13.59 -12.40 -0.50
C VAL A 22 -13.68 -11.90 0.94
N PHE A 23 -14.35 -10.77 1.17
CA PHE A 23 -14.61 -10.25 2.51
C PHE A 23 -15.38 -11.27 3.36
N TYR A 24 -16.52 -11.79 2.87
CA TYR A 24 -17.32 -12.76 3.62
C TYR A 24 -16.59 -14.10 3.81
N PHE A 25 -15.87 -14.58 2.80
CA PHE A 25 -15.04 -15.78 2.91
C PHE A 25 -14.01 -15.66 4.05
N LEU A 26 -13.26 -14.54 4.10
CA LEU A 26 -12.29 -14.32 5.17
C LEU A 26 -12.94 -14.16 6.55
N LYS A 27 -14.16 -13.61 6.62
CA LYS A 27 -14.94 -13.48 7.86
C LYS A 27 -15.41 -14.84 8.38
N GLU A 28 -15.84 -15.74 7.50
CA GLU A 28 -16.23 -17.12 7.85
C GLU A 28 -15.06 -17.93 8.43
N LEU A 29 -13.83 -17.63 7.99
CA LEU A 29 -12.60 -18.16 8.57
C LEU A 29 -12.22 -17.54 9.93
N ASN A 30 -13.11 -16.74 10.54
CA ASN A 30 -12.93 -16.08 11.85
C ASN A 30 -11.78 -15.05 11.91
N ASN A 31 -11.34 -14.53 10.76
CA ASN A 31 -10.36 -13.45 10.68
C ASN A 31 -10.97 -12.09 11.05
N ALA A 32 -10.13 -11.15 11.46
CA ALA A 32 -10.52 -9.75 11.56
C ALA A 32 -10.39 -9.09 10.19
N VAL A 33 -11.51 -8.86 9.51
CA VAL A 33 -11.54 -8.38 8.13
C VAL A 33 -12.19 -7.01 8.09
N PHE A 34 -11.54 -6.07 7.42
CA PHE A 34 -12.04 -4.73 7.15
C PHE A 34 -12.18 -4.51 5.65
N LEU A 35 -13.26 -3.83 5.27
CA LEU A 35 -13.50 -3.41 3.90
C LEU A 35 -13.24 -1.91 3.79
N GLU A 36 -12.21 -1.54 3.01
CA GLU A 36 -11.81 -0.14 2.78
C GLU A 36 -11.96 0.77 4.02
N PRO A 37 -11.34 0.42 5.16
CA PRO A 37 -11.62 1.08 6.43
C PRO A 37 -11.16 2.53 6.44
N THR A 38 -11.88 3.35 7.21
CA THR A 38 -11.45 4.71 7.59
C THR A 38 -10.45 4.65 8.73
N SER A 39 -9.77 5.77 9.01
CA SER A 39 -8.88 5.89 10.17
C SER A 39 -9.62 5.63 11.49
N ASP A 40 -10.85 6.12 11.61
CA ASP A 40 -11.71 5.90 12.79
C ASP A 40 -12.03 4.42 13.01
N ILE A 41 -12.30 3.70 11.91
CA ILE A 41 -12.57 2.26 11.98
C ILE A 41 -11.33 1.50 12.45
N LEU A 42 -10.15 1.83 11.90
CA LEU A 42 -8.90 1.22 12.32
C LEU A 42 -8.61 1.53 13.79
N GLU A 43 -8.72 2.79 14.22
CA GLU A 43 -8.41 3.18 15.59
C GLU A 43 -9.30 2.49 16.63
N LYS A 44 -10.60 2.36 16.37
CA LYS A 44 -11.57 1.87 17.36
C LYS A 44 -11.78 0.36 17.36
N TYR A 45 -11.58 -0.30 16.22
CA TYR A 45 -12.01 -1.69 16.05
C TYR A 45 -10.87 -2.66 15.73
N LEU A 46 -9.61 -2.20 15.73
CA LEU A 46 -8.46 -3.08 15.58
C LEU A 46 -8.36 -4.06 16.76
N PRO A 47 -8.46 -5.39 16.51
CA PRO A 47 -8.33 -6.38 17.58
C PRO A 47 -6.88 -6.50 18.06
N ASP A 48 -6.71 -6.81 19.35
CA ASP A 48 -5.38 -6.94 19.96
C ASP A 48 -4.70 -8.29 19.67
N ASN A 49 -5.48 -9.36 19.44
CA ASN A 49 -4.98 -10.74 19.37
C ASN A 49 -5.39 -11.48 18.08
N LYS A 50 -5.58 -10.77 16.97
CA LYS A 50 -5.91 -11.38 15.67
C LYS A 50 -5.15 -10.72 14.53
N ASP A 51 -4.78 -11.53 13.55
CA ASP A 51 -4.35 -11.04 12.25
C ASP A 51 -5.46 -10.22 11.60
N VAL A 52 -5.06 -9.07 11.04
CA VAL A 52 -5.97 -8.11 10.44
C VAL A 52 -5.82 -8.15 8.94
N PHE A 53 -6.93 -8.39 8.26
CA PHE A 53 -7.05 -8.42 6.82
C PHE A 53 -7.80 -7.18 6.35
N ILE A 54 -7.26 -6.50 5.35
CA ILE A 54 -7.90 -5.36 4.71
C ILE A 54 -8.17 -5.74 3.27
N VAL A 55 -9.44 -5.84 2.89
CA VAL A 55 -9.87 -6.17 1.53
C VAL A 55 -10.14 -4.89 0.77
N LYS A 56 -9.53 -4.75 -0.42
CA LYS A 56 -9.66 -3.57 -1.28
C LYS A 56 -9.77 -3.95 -2.75
N SER A 57 -10.24 -3.00 -3.56
CA SER A 57 -10.19 -3.12 -5.01
C SER A 57 -8.74 -3.08 -5.53
N LEU A 58 -8.39 -4.05 -6.38
CA LEU A 58 -7.18 -3.98 -7.19
C LEU A 58 -7.40 -2.96 -8.31
N VAL A 59 -6.65 -1.86 -8.27
CA VAL A 59 -6.70 -0.83 -9.31
C VAL A 59 -6.20 -1.44 -10.63
N THR A 60 -6.90 -1.15 -11.73
CA THR A 60 -6.54 -1.66 -13.05
C THR A 60 -5.13 -1.28 -13.45
N GLU A 61 -4.43 -2.21 -14.11
CA GLU A 61 -3.01 -2.07 -14.48
C GLU A 61 -2.07 -1.81 -13.28
N ALA A 62 -2.49 -2.19 -12.06
CA ALA A 62 -1.62 -2.20 -10.91
C ALA A 62 -0.34 -3.00 -11.22
N PRO A 63 0.84 -2.47 -10.88
CA PRO A 63 2.06 -3.19 -11.16
C PRO A 63 2.24 -4.32 -10.15
N THR A 64 2.01 -5.55 -10.61
CA THR A 64 2.23 -6.77 -9.84
C THR A 64 3.40 -7.58 -10.39
N LEU A 65 3.79 -8.62 -9.66
CA LEU A 65 4.79 -9.60 -10.06
C LEU A 65 4.46 -10.94 -9.43
N ILE A 66 4.92 -12.04 -10.06
CA ILE A 66 4.67 -13.38 -9.55
C ILE A 66 5.86 -13.81 -8.67
N VAL A 67 5.60 -14.09 -7.40
CA VAL A 67 6.56 -14.74 -6.48
C VAL A 67 6.03 -16.11 -6.12
N LYS A 68 6.79 -17.16 -6.43
CA LYS A 68 6.41 -18.56 -6.09
C LYS A 68 4.99 -18.93 -6.54
N GLY A 69 4.58 -18.45 -7.72
CA GLY A 69 3.26 -18.70 -8.28
C GLY A 69 2.12 -17.83 -7.72
N ILE A 70 2.42 -16.92 -6.81
CA ILE A 70 1.46 -15.99 -6.21
C ILE A 70 1.64 -14.61 -6.84
N ASP A 71 0.56 -14.03 -7.36
CA ASP A 71 0.56 -12.65 -7.82
C ASP A 71 0.61 -11.70 -6.62
N THR A 72 1.62 -10.84 -6.58
CA THR A 72 1.89 -9.96 -5.45
C THR A 72 2.35 -8.58 -5.92
N ILE A 73 2.39 -7.62 -5.00
CA ILE A 73 2.70 -6.23 -5.33
C ILE A 73 4.15 -6.08 -5.80
N SER A 74 4.39 -5.18 -6.77
CA SER A 74 5.74 -4.72 -7.07
C SER A 74 6.19 -3.59 -6.15
N LEU A 75 7.49 -3.29 -6.13
CA LEU A 75 8.02 -2.15 -5.39
C LEU A 75 7.44 -0.81 -5.92
N GLU A 76 7.25 -0.67 -7.24
CA GLU A 76 6.58 0.50 -7.83
C GLU A 76 5.17 0.69 -7.28
N LYS A 77 4.42 -0.40 -7.14
CA LYS A 77 3.07 -0.37 -6.58
C LYS A 77 3.09 0.08 -5.13
N LEU A 78 3.95 -0.57 -4.32
CA LEU A 78 4.10 -0.27 -2.91
C LEU A 78 4.39 1.21 -2.65
N LEU A 79 5.35 1.79 -3.38
CA LEU A 79 5.71 3.21 -3.22
C LEU A 79 4.53 4.13 -3.54
N VAL A 80 3.83 3.88 -4.65
CA VAL A 80 2.65 4.68 -5.00
C VAL A 80 1.54 4.51 -3.97
N ASP A 81 1.30 3.30 -3.47
CA ASP A 81 0.26 3.03 -2.48
C ASP A 81 0.54 3.74 -1.14
N ILE A 82 1.77 3.66 -0.63
CA ILE A 82 2.19 4.38 0.58
C ILE A 82 1.94 5.88 0.45
N TYR A 83 2.23 6.46 -0.72
CA TYR A 83 2.01 7.88 -0.95
C TYR A 83 0.53 8.24 -1.13
N CYS A 84 -0.25 7.39 -1.77
CA CYS A 84 -1.64 7.71 -2.13
C CYS A 84 -2.64 7.44 -1.01
N ASP A 85 -2.31 6.56 -0.06
CA ASP A 85 -3.25 6.06 0.94
C ASP A 85 -2.71 6.20 2.37
N ALA A 86 -2.87 7.41 2.91
CA ALA A 86 -2.41 7.74 4.26
C ALA A 86 -3.22 7.06 5.37
N VAL A 87 -4.37 6.45 5.05
CA VAL A 87 -5.19 5.74 6.06
C VAL A 87 -4.62 4.34 6.28
N ILE A 88 -4.44 3.58 5.19
CA ILE A 88 -3.89 2.22 5.28
C ILE A 88 -2.42 2.24 5.68
N PHE A 89 -1.66 3.18 5.13
CA PHE A 89 -0.23 3.32 5.37
C PHE A 89 0.08 4.42 6.40
N ALA A 90 -0.84 4.68 7.35
CA ALA A 90 -0.64 5.67 8.40
C ALA A 90 0.70 5.52 9.14
N PRO A 91 1.15 4.30 9.53
CA PRO A 91 2.43 4.13 10.21
C PRO A 91 3.64 4.45 9.34
N GLN A 92 3.49 4.40 8.01
CA GLN A 92 4.55 4.70 7.05
C GLN A 92 4.56 6.16 6.61
N GLN A 93 3.67 7.02 7.11
CA GLN A 93 3.64 8.44 6.71
C GLN A 93 4.79 9.26 7.33
N GLY A 94 4.93 10.52 6.90
CA GLY A 94 5.89 11.48 7.46
C GLY A 94 7.35 11.14 7.13
N ALA A 95 8.21 11.14 8.14
CA ALA A 95 9.64 10.87 7.97
C ALA A 95 9.93 9.42 7.55
N GLU A 96 9.06 8.48 7.94
CA GLU A 96 9.21 7.08 7.55
C GLU A 96 8.99 6.91 6.05
N MET A 97 7.98 7.57 5.48
CA MET A 97 7.72 7.54 4.03
C MET A 97 8.96 8.01 3.26
N ARG A 98 9.56 9.14 3.69
CA ARG A 98 10.78 9.67 3.07
C ARG A 98 11.91 8.65 3.12
N THR A 99 12.11 8.02 4.28
CA THR A 99 13.15 6.99 4.47
C THR A 99 12.92 5.79 3.54
N ILE A 100 11.68 5.27 3.47
CA ILE A 100 11.30 4.16 2.60
C ILE A 100 11.61 4.50 1.14
N PHE A 101 11.21 5.69 0.67
CA PHE A 101 11.46 6.12 -0.71
C PHE A 101 12.94 6.31 -1.01
N GLU A 102 13.68 6.96 -0.12
CA GLU A 102 15.12 7.16 -0.27
C GLU A 102 15.84 5.82 -0.39
N ASP A 103 15.59 4.91 0.54
CA ASP A 103 16.16 3.56 0.52
C ASP A 103 15.77 2.78 -0.72
N ALA A 104 14.49 2.82 -1.11
CA ALA A 104 14.02 2.10 -2.29
C ALA A 104 14.71 2.60 -3.57
N LEU A 105 14.85 3.91 -3.73
CA LEU A 105 15.43 4.56 -4.90
C LEU A 105 16.96 4.47 -4.96
N THR A 106 17.67 4.14 -3.87
CA THR A 106 19.13 3.85 -3.93
C THR A 106 19.43 2.37 -3.98
N LYS A 107 18.65 1.51 -3.32
CA LYS A 107 18.97 0.08 -3.21
C LYS A 107 18.43 -0.76 -4.35
N TYR A 108 17.37 -0.32 -5.03
CA TYR A 108 16.69 -1.11 -6.04
C TYR A 108 16.53 -0.36 -7.36
N VAL A 109 16.52 -1.12 -8.46
CA VAL A 109 16.16 -0.60 -9.78
C VAL A 109 14.63 -0.50 -9.85
N ILE A 110 14.13 0.73 -9.95
CA ILE A 110 12.69 1.02 -10.00
C ILE A 110 12.30 1.49 -11.39
N ASN A 111 11.28 0.87 -11.97
CA ASN A 111 10.73 1.29 -13.25
C ASN A 111 9.83 2.52 -13.06
N GLN A 112 10.43 3.72 -13.15
CA GLN A 112 9.73 4.99 -12.95
C GLN A 112 8.54 5.15 -13.90
N ASN A 113 8.64 4.71 -15.16
CA ASN A 113 7.53 4.78 -16.10
C ASN A 113 6.34 3.95 -15.62
N ARG A 114 6.58 2.72 -15.17
CA ARG A 114 5.54 1.84 -14.61
C ARG A 114 4.91 2.45 -13.35
N MET A 115 5.74 2.97 -12.46
CA MET A 115 5.31 3.65 -11.23
C MET A 115 4.44 4.89 -11.52
N LEU A 116 4.87 5.76 -12.43
CA LEU A 116 4.15 6.99 -12.79
C LEU A 116 2.85 6.71 -13.54
N ARG A 117 2.77 5.64 -14.35
CA ARG A 117 1.49 5.18 -14.93
C ARG A 117 0.53 4.75 -13.84
N TYR A 118 0.98 4.01 -12.84
CA TYR A 118 0.13 3.58 -11.74
C TYR A 118 -0.36 4.75 -10.88
N ALA A 119 0.53 5.71 -10.56
CA ALA A 119 0.14 6.96 -9.90
C ALA A 119 -0.89 7.76 -10.72
N ASN A 120 -0.86 7.65 -12.06
CA ASN A 120 -1.86 8.26 -12.93
C ASN A 120 -3.24 7.59 -12.81
N ARG A 121 -3.29 6.25 -12.72
CA ARG A 121 -4.53 5.50 -12.49
C ARG A 121 -5.21 5.90 -11.18
N LYS A 122 -4.43 6.31 -10.18
CA LYS A 122 -4.95 6.90 -8.91
C LYS A 122 -5.24 8.40 -8.98
N GLY A 123 -5.03 9.07 -10.11
CA GLY A 123 -5.22 10.52 -10.26
C GLY A 123 -4.19 11.38 -9.52
N LYS A 124 -3.04 10.80 -9.10
CA LYS A 124 -2.03 11.47 -8.26
C LYS A 124 -0.69 11.69 -8.96
N LYS A 125 -0.57 11.39 -10.26
CA LYS A 125 0.69 11.49 -11.04
C LYS A 125 1.44 12.81 -10.81
N LYS A 126 0.78 13.96 -11.00
CA LYS A 126 1.43 15.29 -10.92
C LYS A 126 2.07 15.54 -9.54
N ILE A 127 1.31 15.32 -8.47
CA ILE A 127 1.78 15.55 -7.10
C ILE A 127 2.83 14.50 -6.67
N PHE A 128 2.66 13.26 -7.12
CA PHE A 128 3.61 12.17 -6.86
C PHE A 128 4.96 12.44 -7.54
N THR A 129 4.96 12.90 -8.80
CA THR A 129 6.20 13.32 -9.49
C THR A 129 6.89 14.46 -8.76
N LYS A 130 6.15 15.47 -8.28
CA LYS A 130 6.74 16.55 -7.47
C LYS A 130 7.40 16.01 -6.19
N TYR A 131 6.76 15.05 -5.52
CA TYR A 131 7.32 14.39 -4.36
C TYR A 131 8.61 13.61 -4.68
N LEU A 132 8.62 12.79 -5.73
CA LEU A 132 9.82 12.05 -6.17
C LEU A 132 11.00 12.97 -6.47
N ASN A 133 10.75 14.11 -7.13
CA ASN A 133 11.78 15.10 -7.42
C ASN A 133 12.33 15.73 -6.14
N SER A 134 11.50 15.93 -5.12
CA SER A 134 11.93 16.45 -3.80
C SER A 134 12.81 15.49 -3.02
N ILE A 135 12.79 14.20 -3.37
CA ILE A 135 13.67 13.16 -2.79
C ILE A 135 14.95 13.03 -3.62
N SER A 136 14.83 13.09 -4.95
CA SER A 136 15.95 12.94 -5.88
C SER A 136 16.89 14.15 -5.86
N ASN A 137 16.37 15.36 -5.68
CA ASN A 137 17.17 16.60 -5.57
C ASN A 137 17.97 16.70 -4.27
N TYR A 138 17.75 15.82 -3.28
CA TYR A 138 18.59 15.71 -2.08
C TYR A 138 19.93 15.01 -2.35
N ARG A 139 20.17 14.56 -3.60
CA ARG A 139 21.36 13.82 -4.03
C ARG A 139 22.27 14.60 -4.99
N GLN A 140 22.10 15.93 -5.11
CA GLN A 140 23.05 16.82 -5.79
C GLN A 140 23.86 17.61 -4.77
#